data_AF-A0AAV5D4P7-F1
#
_entry.id   AF-A0AAV5D4P7-F1
#
_cell.length_a   1.000
_cell.length_b   1.000
_cell.length_c   1.000
_cell.angle_alpha   90.00
_cell.angle_beta   90.00
_cell.angle_gamma   90.00
#
_symmetry.space_group_name_H-M   'P 1'
#
loop_
_entity.id
_entity.type
_entity.pdbx_description
1 polymer ?
#
loop_
_entity_poly.entity_id
_entity_poly.type
_entity_poly.pdbx_seq_one_letter_code
_entity_poly.pdbx_strand_id
1 'polypeptide(L)'
;MNGLKVVENLPFLAEELVIVGCEDLEKVSNLCQVRRLHVQLCPNLRCVERLHSLQQLFLTEDMQKVSSMWLPGLQEERHQRQCEDLDVYNW
;
A
#
# COMPACT_ATOMS: atom_id res chain seq x y z
N MET A 1 -14.33 -18.83 -5.89
CA MET A 1 -14.00 -17.45 -5.50
C MET A 1 -12.91 -16.97 -6.44
N ASN A 2 -13.16 -15.87 -7.17
CA ASN A 2 -12.22 -15.25 -8.10
C ASN A 2 -12.04 -13.78 -7.70
N GLY A 3 -11.52 -13.53 -6.49
CA GLY A 3 -11.18 -12.17 -6.06
C GLY A 3 -9.87 -11.68 -6.67
N LEU A 4 -9.69 -10.37 -6.67
CA LEU A 4 -8.48 -9.71 -7.15
C LEU A 4 -7.31 -10.03 -6.21
N LYS A 5 -6.31 -10.78 -6.70
CA LYS A 5 -5.15 -11.20 -5.89
C LYS A 5 -3.96 -10.26 -5.95
N VAL A 6 -3.76 -9.60 -7.09
CA VAL A 6 -2.58 -8.77 -7.34
C VAL A 6 -2.98 -7.50 -8.07
N VAL A 7 -2.44 -6.36 -7.63
CA VAL A 7 -2.48 -5.08 -8.33
C VAL A 7 -1.05 -4.65 -8.59
N GLU A 8 -0.62 -4.66 -9.86
CA GLU A 8 0.74 -4.25 -10.18
C GLU A 8 0.90 -3.64 -11.58
N ASN A 9 1.96 -2.87 -11.76
CA ASN A 9 2.39 -2.32 -13.06
C ASN A 9 1.31 -1.47 -13.74
N LEU A 10 0.64 -0.60 -12.99
CA LEU A 10 -0.35 0.34 -13.51
C LEU A 10 0.26 1.75 -13.57
N PRO A 11 0.99 2.10 -14.64
CA PRO A 11 1.70 3.39 -14.74
C PRO A 11 0.76 4.58 -14.90
N PHE A 12 -0.50 4.34 -15.26
CA PHE A 12 -1.54 5.37 -15.47
C PHE A 12 -2.47 5.52 -14.27
N LEU A 13 -2.20 4.82 -13.16
CA LEU A 13 -3.06 4.90 -11.99
C LEU A 13 -3.06 6.35 -11.46
N ALA A 14 -4.21 6.80 -11.00
CA ALA A 14 -4.35 8.09 -10.35
C ALA A 14 -3.40 8.19 -9.15
N GLU A 15 -3.12 9.43 -8.73
CA GLU A 15 -2.26 9.70 -7.56
C GLU A 15 -2.83 9.11 -6.27
N GLU A 16 -4.12 8.77 -6.25
CA GLU A 16 -4.81 8.20 -5.10
C GLU A 16 -5.36 6.82 -5.44
N LEU A 17 -5.05 5.85 -4.58
CA LEU A 17 -5.55 4.50 -4.65
C LEU A 17 -6.29 4.17 -3.36
N VAL A 18 -7.54 3.76 -3.49
CA VAL A 18 -8.40 3.32 -2.39
C VAL A 18 -8.72 1.84 -2.58
N ILE A 19 -8.35 1.02 -1.60
CA ILE A 19 -8.56 -0.44 -1.59
C ILE A 19 -9.39 -0.79 -0.36
N VAL A 20 -10.63 -1.23 -0.58
CA VAL A 20 -11.59 -1.53 0.48
C VAL A 20 -12.21 -2.90 0.24
N GLY A 21 -12.21 -3.75 1.27
CA GLY A 21 -12.91 -5.04 1.24
C GLY A 21 -12.34 -6.06 0.25
N CYS A 22 -11.07 -5.91 -0.13
CA CYS A 22 -10.40 -6.84 -1.05
C CYS A 22 -9.82 -8.02 -0.26
N GLU A 23 -10.68 -8.96 0.14
CA GLU A 23 -10.29 -10.08 1.00
C GLU A 23 -9.23 -11.00 0.39
N ASP A 24 -9.28 -11.23 -0.93
CA ASP A 24 -8.34 -12.09 -1.64
C ASP A 24 -7.07 -11.35 -2.10
N LEU A 25 -6.96 -10.03 -1.88
CA LEU A 25 -5.82 -9.26 -2.36
C LEU A 25 -4.58 -9.56 -1.52
N GLU A 26 -3.55 -10.08 -2.19
CA GLU A 26 -2.31 -10.53 -1.57
C GLU A 26 -1.17 -9.54 -1.80
N LYS A 27 -1.15 -8.86 -2.95
CA LYS A 27 -0.03 -8.00 -3.37
C LYS A 27 -0.46 -6.71 -4.08
N VAL A 28 0.18 -5.61 -3.71
CA VAL A 28 0.15 -4.32 -4.42
C VAL A 28 1.59 -3.89 -4.71
N SER A 29 1.97 -3.67 -5.97
CA SER A 29 3.36 -3.27 -6.28
C SER A 29 3.54 -2.48 -7.57
N ASN A 30 4.68 -1.82 -7.73
CA ASN A 30 5.06 -1.10 -8.97
C ASN A 30 4.04 -0.04 -9.41
N LEU A 31 3.50 0.73 -8.46
CA LEU A 31 2.57 1.83 -8.74
C LEU A 31 3.28 3.17 -8.57
N CYS A 32 4.11 3.50 -9.57
CA CYS A 32 5.02 4.65 -9.51
C CYS A 32 4.33 6.02 -9.42
N GLN A 33 3.03 6.14 -9.70
CA GLN A 33 2.31 7.43 -9.65
C GLN A 33 1.52 7.62 -8.35
N VAL A 34 1.31 6.56 -7.57
CA VAL A 34 0.47 6.62 -6.37
C VAL A 34 1.20 7.39 -5.29
N ARG A 35 0.57 8.46 -4.81
CA ARG A 35 1.02 9.33 -3.72
C ARG A 35 0.23 9.12 -2.43
N ARG A 36 -1.04 8.74 -2.53
CA ARG A 36 -1.93 8.44 -1.40
C ARG A 36 -2.49 7.04 -1.54
N LEU A 37 -2.29 6.22 -0.51
CA LEU A 37 -2.84 4.87 -0.43
C LEU A 37 -3.74 4.74 0.78
N HIS A 38 -4.97 4.32 0.52
CA HIS A 38 -6.00 4.07 1.50
C HIS A 38 -6.30 2.57 1.51
N VAL A 39 -6.14 1.90 2.65
CA VAL A 39 -6.39 0.46 2.77
C VAL A 39 -7.30 0.15 3.95
N GLN A 40 -8.35 -0.61 3.68
CA GLN A 40 -9.33 -1.05 4.66
C GLN A 40 -9.81 -2.47 4.33
N LEU A 41 -10.02 -3.32 5.34
CA LEU A 41 -10.64 -4.65 5.19
C LEU A 41 -9.95 -5.54 4.14
N CYS A 42 -8.61 -5.56 4.15
CA CYS A 42 -7.77 -6.36 3.24
C CYS A 42 -6.88 -7.34 4.03
N PRO A 43 -7.45 -8.36 4.70
CA PRO A 43 -6.75 -9.22 5.65
C PRO A 43 -5.59 -10.03 5.05
N ASN A 44 -5.62 -10.30 3.74
CA ASN A 44 -4.58 -11.08 3.06
C ASN A 44 -3.52 -10.21 2.37
N LEU A 45 -3.57 -8.87 2.48
CA LEU A 45 -2.60 -7.99 1.84
C LEU A 45 -1.25 -8.05 2.55
N ARG A 46 -0.42 -9.00 2.11
CA ARG A 46 0.87 -9.33 2.76
C ARG A 46 2.04 -8.63 2.12
N CYS A 47 1.90 -8.12 0.91
CA CYS A 47 2.98 -7.49 0.18
C CYS A 47 2.54 -6.15 -0.42
N VAL A 48 3.19 -5.08 0.02
CA VAL A 48 3.08 -3.76 -0.57
C VAL A 48 4.49 -3.22 -0.74
N GLU A 49 4.94 -3.06 -1.98
CA GLU A 49 6.35 -2.75 -2.29
C GLU A 49 6.46 -1.88 -3.55
N ARG A 50 7.61 -1.20 -3.73
CA ARG A 50 7.91 -0.41 -4.93
C ARG A 50 6.84 0.65 -5.24
N LEU A 51 6.37 1.33 -4.19
CA LEU A 51 5.47 2.48 -4.28
C LEU A 51 6.27 3.78 -4.16
N HIS A 52 7.10 4.04 -5.16
CA HIS A 52 8.18 5.03 -5.07
C HIS A 52 7.72 6.47 -4.80
N SER A 53 6.50 6.81 -5.19
CA SER A 53 5.94 8.15 -5.00
C SER A 53 4.98 8.25 -3.81
N LEU A 54 4.81 7.17 -3.03
CA LEU A 54 3.84 7.13 -1.94
C LEU A 54 4.27 8.04 -0.78
N GLN A 55 3.51 9.08 -0.51
CA GLN A 55 3.78 10.04 0.55
C GLN A 55 2.91 9.82 1.78
N GLN A 56 1.67 9.36 1.57
CA GLN A 56 0.69 9.21 2.65
C GLN A 56 0.03 7.84 2.60
N LEU A 57 -0.02 7.19 3.75
CA LEU A 57 -0.66 5.91 3.96
C LEU A 57 -1.76 6.05 5.01
N PHE A 58 -2.97 5.64 4.64
CA PHE A 58 -4.15 5.69 5.49
C PHE A 58 -4.62 4.28 5.76
N LEU A 59 -4.60 3.88 7.04
CA LEU A 59 -4.97 2.55 7.50
C LEU A 59 -6.10 2.63 8.52
N THR A 60 -7.10 1.78 8.37
CA THR A 60 -8.07 1.52 9.42
C THR A 60 -7.47 0.64 10.53
N GLU A 61 -8.10 0.61 11.70
CA GLU A 61 -7.63 -0.20 12.85
C GLU A 61 -7.44 -1.69 12.49
N ASP A 62 -8.32 -2.26 11.66
CA ASP A 62 -8.24 -3.66 11.22
C ASP A 62 -6.98 -3.95 10.38
N MET A 63 -6.42 -2.94 9.71
CA MET A 63 -5.25 -3.08 8.87
C MET A 63 -3.93 -2.96 9.64
N GLN A 64 -3.92 -2.48 10.90
CA GLN A 64 -2.70 -2.25 11.68
C GLN A 64 -1.85 -3.52 11.85
N LYS A 65 -2.50 -4.66 12.13
CA LYS A 65 -1.78 -5.94 12.25
C LYS A 65 -1.24 -6.40 10.90
N VAL A 66 -2.00 -6.22 9.83
CA VAL A 66 -1.64 -6.67 8.49
C VAL A 66 -0.48 -5.84 7.93
N SER A 67 -0.53 -4.52 8.12
CA SER A 67 0.48 -3.58 7.63
C SER A 67 1.85 -3.79 8.26
N SER A 68 1.93 -4.32 9.48
CA SER A 68 3.20 -4.67 10.13
C SER A 68 4.10 -5.60 9.30
N MET A 69 3.53 -6.35 8.34
CA MET A 69 4.29 -7.25 7.46
C MET A 69 5.01 -6.54 6.31
N TRP A 70 4.58 -5.35 5.89
CA TRP A 70 5.12 -4.67 4.70
C TRP A 70 5.45 -3.19 4.91
N LEU A 71 4.84 -2.53 5.90
CA LEU A 71 5.10 -1.12 6.21
C LEU A 71 6.59 -0.84 6.49
N PRO A 72 7.32 -1.66 7.27
CA PRO A 72 8.75 -1.45 7.47
C PRO A 72 9.54 -1.48 6.17
N GLY A 73 9.18 -2.37 5.24
CA GLY A 73 9.81 -2.47 3.92
C GLY A 73 9.61 -1.20 3.08
N LEU A 74 8.38 -0.65 3.07
CA LEU A 74 8.12 0.62 2.40
C LEU A 74 8.91 1.79 3.00
N GLN A 75 9.00 1.85 4.33
CA GLN A 75 9.79 2.88 5.01
C GLN A 75 11.28 2.72 4.68
N GLU A 76 11.82 1.50 4.71
CA GLU A 76 13.22 1.23 4.36
C GLU A 76 13.54 1.61 2.91
N GLU A 77 12.68 1.28 1.95
CA GLU A 77 12.83 1.69 0.55
C GLU A 77 12.95 3.22 0.39
N ARG A 78 12.23 3.99 1.22
CA ARG A 78 12.30 5.46 1.22
C ARG A 78 13.58 5.99 1.84
N HIS A 79 13.99 5.43 2.98
CA HIS A 79 15.25 5.78 3.64
C HIS A 79 16.46 5.55 2.72
N GLN A 80 16.50 4.41 2.03
CA GLN A 80 17.58 4.09 1.09
C GLN A 80 17.67 5.09 -0.08
N ARG A 81 16.56 5.75 -0.42
CA ARG A 81 16.49 6.77 -1.49
C ARG A 81 16.69 8.20 -1.00
N GLN A 82 16.95 8.40 0.30
CA GLN A 82 17.07 9.73 0.92
C GLN A 82 15.82 10.59 0.67
N CYS A 83 14.64 9.96 0.67
CA CYS A 83 13.36 10.66 0.54
C CYS A 83 12.78 11.00 1.92
N GLU A 84 11.79 11.89 1.94
CA GLU A 84 11.03 12.20 3.15
C GLU A 84 10.34 10.94 3.71
N ASP A 85 10.10 10.93 5.02
CA ASP A 85 9.41 9.83 5.69
C ASP A 85 8.00 9.62 5.13
N LEU A 86 7.48 8.39 5.31
CA LEU A 86 6.11 8.05 4.95
C LEU A 86 5.17 8.47 6.08
N ASP A 87 4.23 9.38 5.79
CA ASP A 87 3.20 9.75 6.74
C ASP A 87 2.16 8.63 6.86
N VAL A 88 1.92 8.14 8.08
CA VAL A 88 0.94 7.08 8.36
C VAL A 88 -0.17 7.64 9.25
N TYR A 89 -1.42 7.55 8.78
CA TYR A 89 -2.59 8.04 9.47
C TYR A 89 -3.58 6.90 9.76
N ASN A 90 -4.31 7.06 10.87
CA ASN A 90 -5.53 6.30 11.10
C ASN A 90 -6.68 6.92 10.30
N TRP A 91 -7.44 6.07 9.61
CA TRP A 91 -8.60 6.42 8.79
C TRP A 91 -9.88 5.87 9.41
#